data_AF-A0A0B8PB80-F1
#
_entry.id   AF-A0A0B8PB80-F1
#
_cell.length_a   1.000
_cell.length_b   1.000
_cell.length_c   1.000
_cell.angle_alpha   90.00
_cell.angle_beta   90.00
_cell.angle_gamma   90.00
#
_symmetry.space_group_name_H-M   'P 1'
#
loop_
_entity.id
_entity.type
_entity.pdbx_description
1 polymer ?
#
loop_
_entity_poly.entity_id
_entity_poly.type
_entity_poly.pdbx_seq_one_letter_code
_entity_poly.pdbx_strand_id
1 'polypeptide(L)'
;MQKLGKEANCTDCHGKIGPDHRDGASTVTKFSDAQSQAGTGKTHLSTDAILQANNTCMDCHSSENLREASWTHDVHAKNLTCSNCHTLHATDAKVLSYERKQLVNMCVDCHSDFNQTREEKE
;
A
#
# COMPACT_ATOMS: atom_id res chain seq x y z
N MET A 1 8.78 16.33 -0.70
CA MET A 1 8.06 15.97 0.55
C MET A 1 7.70 17.25 1.28
N GLN A 2 6.46 17.73 1.15
CA GLN A 2 5.99 18.88 1.91
C GLN A 2 6.01 18.50 3.39
N LYS A 3 6.76 19.24 4.22
CA LYS A 3 6.75 19.02 5.66
C LYS A 3 5.38 19.41 6.18
N LEU A 4 4.50 18.42 6.38
CA LEU A 4 3.34 18.59 7.25
C LEU A 4 3.91 19.09 8.58
N GLY A 5 3.50 20.28 9.03
CA GLY A 5 4.05 20.96 10.22
C GLY A 5 3.77 20.26 11.56
N LYS A 6 3.57 18.94 11.55
CA LYS A 6 3.31 18.06 12.68
C LYS A 6 4.12 16.78 12.49
N GLU A 7 4.91 16.40 13.49
CA GLU A 7 5.53 15.09 13.56
C GLU A 7 4.44 14.02 13.69
N ALA A 8 4.39 13.08 12.77
CA ALA A 8 3.45 11.96 12.83
C ALA A 8 3.79 11.06 14.02
N ASN A 9 2.78 10.68 14.79
CA ASN A 9 2.89 9.72 15.89
C ASN A 9 2.19 8.40 15.53
N CYS A 10 2.32 7.40 16.41
CA CYS A 10 1.78 6.05 16.19
C CYS A 10 0.27 6.05 15.88
N THR A 11 -0.49 6.87 16.60
CA THR A 11 -1.96 6.90 16.53
C THR A 11 -2.49 7.64 15.31
N ASP A 12 -1.65 8.45 14.65
CA ASP A 12 -2.02 9.12 13.40
C ASP A 12 -2.24 8.10 12.27
N CYS A 13 -1.57 6.93 12.31
CA CYS A 13 -1.76 5.85 11.33
C CYS A 13 -2.51 4.64 11.91
N HIS A 14 -2.23 4.26 13.15
CA HIS A 14 -2.77 3.01 13.73
C HIS A 14 -4.09 3.20 14.50
N GLY A 15 -4.58 4.43 14.65
CA GLY A 15 -5.79 4.72 15.40
C GLY A 15 -5.58 4.73 16.91
N LYS A 16 -6.63 4.43 17.69
CA LYS A 16 -6.61 4.57 19.15
C LYS A 16 -5.98 3.37 19.86
N ILE A 17 -5.16 3.65 20.87
CA ILE A 17 -4.59 2.64 21.78
C ILE A 17 -5.69 2.18 22.74
N GLY A 18 -5.99 0.88 22.71
CA GLY A 18 -6.90 0.21 23.64
C GLY A 18 -6.15 -0.69 24.64
N PRO A 19 -6.88 -1.35 25.55
CA PRO A 19 -6.31 -2.28 26.54
C PRO A 19 -5.48 -3.40 25.89
N ASP A 20 -5.96 -3.92 24.74
CA ASP A 20 -5.34 -5.03 24.02
C ASP A 20 -4.40 -4.57 22.89
N HIS A 21 -3.81 -3.37 23.02
CA HIS A 21 -3.03 -2.73 21.95
C HIS A 21 -1.94 -3.63 21.33
N ARG A 22 -1.32 -4.52 22.11
CA ARG A 22 -0.33 -5.50 21.64
C ARG A 22 -0.89 -6.89 21.34
N ASP A 23 -2.12 -7.16 21.77
CA ASP A 23 -2.75 -8.49 21.73
C ASP A 23 -3.78 -8.60 20.59
N GLY A 24 -3.55 -7.86 19.50
CA GLY A 24 -4.36 -7.95 18.29
C GLY A 24 -5.67 -7.17 18.35
N ALA A 25 -5.72 -6.07 19.11
CA ALA A 25 -6.85 -5.14 19.17
C ALA A 25 -7.51 -4.92 17.81
N SER A 26 -8.81 -5.17 17.74
CA SER A 26 -9.65 -4.96 16.55
C SER A 26 -9.80 -3.49 16.16
N THR A 27 -9.44 -2.57 17.06
CA THR A 27 -9.53 -1.12 16.88
C THR A 27 -8.28 -0.51 16.23
N VAL A 28 -7.23 -1.29 16.01
CA VAL A 28 -5.97 -0.83 15.43
C VAL A 28 -5.93 -1.08 13.93
N THR A 29 -5.63 -0.05 13.14
CA THR A 29 -5.42 -0.20 11.70
C THR A 29 -4.18 -1.05 11.43
N LYS A 30 -4.35 -2.10 10.62
CA LYS A 30 -3.27 -2.96 10.14
C LYS A 30 -2.99 -2.63 8.68
N PHE A 31 -1.71 -2.50 8.34
CA PHE A 31 -1.26 -2.29 6.97
C PHE A 31 -0.60 -3.57 6.47
N SER A 32 -1.18 -4.16 5.43
CA SER A 32 -0.68 -5.38 4.82
C SER A 32 -0.76 -5.29 3.31
N ASP A 33 0.21 -5.91 2.66
CA ASP A 33 0.26 -6.04 1.21
C ASP A 33 -0.95 -6.84 0.72
N ALA A 34 -1.80 -6.16 -0.05
CA ALA A 34 -2.99 -6.76 -0.61
C ALA A 34 -3.33 -6.15 -1.98
N GLN A 35 -4.01 -6.94 -2.79
CA GLN A 35 -4.38 -6.57 -4.17
C GLN A 35 -5.78 -7.05 -4.55
N SER A 36 -6.41 -6.35 -5.49
CA SER A 36 -7.76 -6.66 -5.96
C SER A 36 -7.77 -7.78 -7.01
N GLN A 37 -6.66 -8.00 -7.69
CA GLN A 37 -6.51 -9.09 -8.64
C GLN A 37 -6.03 -10.36 -7.92
N ALA A 38 -6.57 -11.52 -8.29
CA ALA A 38 -6.08 -12.78 -7.72
C ALA A 38 -4.69 -13.10 -8.30
N GLY A 39 -3.73 -13.44 -7.44
CA GLY A 39 -2.39 -13.89 -7.79
C GLY A 39 -1.90 -14.93 -6.78
N THR A 40 -0.68 -15.43 -6.92
CA THR A 40 -0.16 -16.56 -6.12
C THR A 40 0.46 -16.13 -4.80
N GLY A 41 0.94 -14.88 -4.69
CA GLY A 41 1.79 -14.45 -3.57
C GLY A 41 1.26 -13.32 -2.68
N LYS A 42 0.09 -12.75 -3.01
CA LYS A 42 -0.45 -11.56 -2.31
C LYS A 42 -1.86 -11.79 -1.81
N THR A 43 -2.17 -11.17 -0.66
CA THR A 43 -3.52 -11.22 -0.07
C THR A 43 -4.53 -10.61 -1.03
N HIS A 44 -5.60 -11.33 -1.32
CA HIS A 44 -6.71 -10.81 -2.11
C HIS A 44 -7.67 -10.03 -1.22
N LEU A 45 -8.01 -8.80 -1.63
CA LEU A 45 -9.04 -7.97 -1.00
C LEU A 45 -9.97 -7.39 -2.07
N SER A 46 -11.21 -7.06 -1.71
CA SER A 46 -12.08 -6.30 -2.61
C SER A 46 -11.54 -4.89 -2.84
N THR A 47 -11.91 -4.28 -3.97
CA THR A 47 -11.57 -2.87 -4.28
C THR A 47 -11.95 -1.92 -3.15
N ASP A 48 -13.14 -2.11 -2.54
CA ASP A 48 -13.60 -1.27 -1.43
C ASP A 48 -12.72 -1.43 -0.19
N ALA A 49 -12.29 -2.66 0.13
CA ALA A 49 -11.39 -2.92 1.25
C ALA A 49 -10.00 -2.30 1.02
N ILE A 50 -9.51 -2.28 -0.23
CA ILE A 50 -8.26 -1.61 -0.59
C ILE A 50 -8.37 -0.10 -0.42
N LEU A 51 -9.45 0.50 -0.92
CA LEU A 51 -9.70 1.93 -0.76
C LEU A 51 -9.79 2.31 0.72
N GLN A 52 -10.50 1.51 1.52
CA GLN A 52 -10.59 1.72 2.95
C GLN A 52 -9.22 1.65 3.64
N ALA A 53 -8.38 0.68 3.28
CA ALA A 53 -7.02 0.55 3.82
C ALA A 53 -6.11 1.72 3.43
N ASN A 54 -6.31 2.30 2.24
CA ASN A 54 -5.52 3.42 1.73
C ASN A 54 -5.96 4.78 2.29
N ASN A 55 -7.19 4.92 2.80
CA ASN A 55 -7.73 6.20 3.25
C ASN A 55 -6.84 6.90 4.31
N THR A 56 -6.26 6.15 5.25
CA THR A 56 -5.37 6.72 6.27
C THR A 56 -4.14 7.41 5.67
N CYS A 57 -3.63 6.92 4.53
CA CYS A 57 -2.55 7.58 3.79
C CYS A 57 -3.04 8.90 3.20
N MET A 58 -4.25 8.88 2.65
CA MET A 58 -4.86 10.01 1.93
C MET A 58 -5.29 11.15 2.85
N ASP A 59 -5.40 10.92 4.16
CA ASP A 59 -5.61 11.98 5.16
C ASP A 59 -4.50 13.04 5.13
N CYS A 60 -3.31 12.66 4.66
CA CYS A 60 -2.14 13.54 4.56
C CYS A 60 -1.56 13.61 3.13
N HIS A 61 -1.67 12.55 2.33
CA HIS A 61 -1.15 12.50 0.97
C HIS A 61 -2.23 12.86 -0.06
N SER A 62 -2.11 14.02 -0.70
CA SER A 62 -3.03 14.41 -1.77
C SER A 62 -2.78 13.62 -3.06
N SER A 63 -3.86 13.26 -3.74
CA SER A 63 -3.79 12.55 -5.03
C SER A 63 -3.04 13.32 -6.11
N GLU A 64 -3.14 14.65 -6.09
CA GLU A 64 -2.40 15.54 -7.00
C GLU A 64 -0.89 15.39 -6.83
N ASN A 65 -0.38 15.53 -5.61
CA ASN A 65 1.06 15.41 -5.33
C ASN A 65 1.58 14.00 -5.61
N LEU A 66 0.77 12.97 -5.31
CA LEU A 66 1.14 11.57 -5.58
C LEU A 66 1.26 11.31 -7.09
N ARG A 67 0.30 11.80 -7.89
CA ARG A 67 0.33 11.69 -9.35
C ARG A 67 1.56 12.40 -9.93
N GLU A 68 1.86 13.61 -9.47
CA GLU A 68 3.05 14.35 -9.90
C GLU A 68 4.36 13.62 -9.56
N ALA A 69 4.41 12.96 -8.41
CA ALA A 69 5.57 12.18 -8.01
C ALA A 69 5.77 10.92 -8.87
N SER A 70 4.69 10.23 -9.23
CA SER A 70 4.72 9.09 -10.15
C SER A 70 3.33 8.74 -10.68
N TRP A 71 3.23 8.53 -11.99
CA TRP A 71 2.01 8.06 -12.67
C TRP A 71 1.52 6.70 -12.15
N THR A 72 2.41 5.90 -11.55
CA THR A 72 2.07 4.58 -11.00
C THR A 72 1.02 4.63 -9.90
N HIS A 73 0.86 5.78 -9.23
CA HIS A 73 -0.19 5.94 -8.22
C HIS A 73 -1.59 5.87 -8.84
N ASP A 74 -1.82 6.51 -10.00
CA ASP A 74 -3.15 6.56 -10.62
C ASP A 74 -3.64 5.17 -11.06
N VAL A 75 -2.75 4.38 -11.64
CA VAL A 75 -3.11 3.04 -12.16
C VAL A 75 -3.32 2.01 -11.05
N HIS A 76 -2.71 2.20 -9.88
CA HIS A 76 -2.76 1.23 -8.78
C HIS A 76 -3.61 1.67 -7.59
N ALA A 77 -4.05 2.94 -7.50
CA ALA A 77 -4.74 3.49 -6.32
C ALA A 77 -5.97 2.69 -5.87
N LYS A 78 -6.67 2.04 -6.81
CA LYS A 78 -7.87 1.22 -6.54
C LYS A 78 -7.58 -0.27 -6.41
N ASN A 79 -6.36 -0.70 -6.74
CA ASN A 79 -6.04 -2.11 -6.94
C ASN A 79 -5.00 -2.65 -5.98
N LEU A 80 -4.22 -1.77 -5.32
CA LEU A 80 -3.16 -2.14 -4.39
C LEU A 80 -3.25 -1.31 -3.11
N THR A 81 -2.96 -1.94 -1.97
CA THR A 81 -2.64 -1.19 -0.76
C THR A 81 -1.31 -0.46 -0.92
N CYS A 82 -1.16 0.73 -0.34
CA CYS A 82 0.09 1.51 -0.41
C CYS A 82 1.31 0.72 0.09
N SER A 83 1.11 -0.21 1.03
CA SER A 83 2.19 -1.01 1.61
C SER A 83 2.86 -1.98 0.64
N ASN A 84 2.20 -2.34 -0.49
CA ASN A 84 2.80 -3.18 -1.52
C ASN A 84 4.12 -2.60 -2.05
N CYS A 85 4.23 -1.26 -2.08
CA CYS A 85 5.40 -0.54 -2.57
C CYS A 85 6.12 0.20 -1.43
N HIS A 86 5.39 0.71 -0.44
CA HIS A 86 5.93 1.55 0.63
C HIS A 86 6.14 0.78 1.93
N THR A 87 7.32 0.94 2.53
CA THR A 87 7.58 0.46 3.90
C THR A 87 7.31 1.59 4.89
N LEU A 88 6.43 1.34 5.85
CA LEU A 88 5.92 2.35 6.79
C LEU A 88 6.86 2.63 7.97
N HIS A 89 7.60 1.62 8.40
CA HIS A 89 8.59 1.72 9.49
C HIS A 89 10.01 1.60 8.94
N ALA A 90 10.34 2.45 7.96
CA ALA A 90 11.70 2.56 7.42
C ALA A 90 12.10 4.03 7.35
N THR A 91 13.40 4.28 7.38
CA THR A 91 13.97 5.63 7.19
C THR A 91 13.65 6.18 5.80
N ASP A 92 13.56 5.31 4.79
CA ASP A 92 13.16 5.61 3.42
C ASP A 92 12.11 4.61 2.93
N ALA A 93 11.22 5.04 2.03
CA ALA A 93 10.25 4.15 1.42
C ALA A 93 10.96 3.15 0.48
N LYS A 94 10.71 1.84 0.68
CA LYS A 94 11.29 0.73 -0.10
C LYS A 94 11.31 0.94 -1.62
N VAL A 95 10.22 1.42 -2.21
CA VAL A 95 10.15 1.72 -3.65
C VAL A 95 11.13 2.81 -4.10
N LEU A 96 11.45 3.77 -3.24
CA LEU A 96 12.37 4.87 -3.54
C LEU A 96 13.84 4.45 -3.43
N SER A 97 14.12 3.33 -2.75
CA SER A 97 15.47 2.80 -2.55
C SER A 97 15.90 1.78 -3.62
N TYR A 98 15.03 1.48 -4.59
CA TYR A 98 15.31 0.48 -5.61
C TYR A 98 16.06 1.03 -6.83
N GLU A 99 17.01 0.24 -7.31
CA GLU A 99 17.61 0.45 -8.62
C GLU A 99 16.58 0.24 -9.73
N ARG A 100 16.79 0.89 -10.88
CA ARG A 100 15.86 0.80 -12.04
C ARG A 100 15.50 -0.63 -12.41
N LYS A 101 16.47 -1.55 -12.39
CA LYS A 101 16.25 -2.96 -12.73
C LYS A 101 15.30 -3.65 -11.73
N GLN A 102 15.44 -3.35 -10.44
CA GLN A 102 14.58 -3.90 -9.39
C GLN A 102 13.14 -3.34 -9.52
N LEU A 103 13.00 -2.06 -9.85
CA LEU A 103 11.69 -1.45 -10.13
C LEU A 103 11.00 -2.14 -11.31
N VAL A 104 11.71 -2.35 -12.42
CA VAL A 104 11.15 -3.03 -13.60
C VAL A 104 10.74 -4.47 -13.27
N ASN A 105 11.58 -5.22 -12.55
CA ASN A 105 11.25 -6.58 -12.15
C ASN A 105 9.95 -6.62 -11.32
N MET A 106 9.77 -5.68 -10.38
CA MET A 106 8.54 -5.61 -9.58
C MET A 106 7.28 -5.43 -10.44
N CYS A 107 7.35 -4.63 -11.51
CA CYS A 107 6.25 -4.48 -12.46
C CYS A 107 5.93 -5.81 -13.16
N VAL A 108 6.96 -6.50 -13.64
CA VAL A 108 6.81 -7.75 -14.40
C VAL A 108 6.30 -8.87 -13.51
N ASP A 109 6.89 -9.07 -12.33
CA ASP A 109 6.56 -10.18 -11.43
C ASP A 109 5.09 -10.19 -11.06
N CYS A 110 4.54 -9.04 -10.66
CA CYS A 110 3.13 -8.93 -10.28
C CYS A 110 2.20 -9.08 -11.50
N HIS A 111 2.50 -8.39 -12.60
CA HIS A 111 1.63 -8.43 -13.78
C HIS A 111 1.62 -9.79 -14.49
N SER A 112 2.75 -10.51 -14.49
CA SER A 112 2.81 -11.88 -15.00
C SER A 112 2.03 -12.85 -14.11
N ASP A 113 2.13 -12.72 -12.78
CA ASP A 113 1.46 -13.60 -11.82
C ASP A 113 -0.07 -13.61 -11.97
N PHE A 114 -0.71 -12.44 -11.96
CA PHE A 114 -2.17 -12.41 -12.10
C PHE A 114 -2.65 -12.67 -13.53
N ASN A 115 -1.82 -12.41 -14.56
CA ASN A 115 -2.16 -12.79 -15.94
C ASN A 115 -2.19 -14.32 -16.10
N GLN A 116 -1.16 -15.01 -15.60
CA GLN A 116 -1.12 -16.48 -15.59
C GLN A 116 -2.29 -17.06 -14.79
N THR A 117 -2.54 -16.53 -13.58
CA THR A 117 -3.66 -16.95 -12.72
C THR A 117 -5.03 -16.74 -13.41
N ARG A 118 -5.16 -15.75 -14.30
CA ARG A 118 -6.40 -15.52 -15.06
C ARG A 118 -6.53 -16.52 -16.22
N GLU A 119 -5.46 -16.75 -16.97
CA GLU A 119 -5.41 -17.72 -18.08
C GLU A 119 -5.68 -19.16 -17.59
N GLU A 120 -5.19 -19.54 -16.41
CA GLU A 120 -5.45 -20.87 -15.82
C GLU A 120 -6.91 -21.09 -15.39
N LYS A 121 -7.69 -20.02 -15.23
CA LYS A 121 -9.11 -20.06 -14.84
C LYS A 121 -10.07 -20.05 -16.03
N GLU A 122 -9.54 -19.82 -17.24
CA GLU A 122 -10.27 -19.83 -18.52
C GLU A 122 -10.16 -21.21 -19.20
#